data_AF-A0A3D1PKN5-F1
#
_entry.id   AF-A0A3D1PKN5-F1
#
_cell.length_a   1.000
_cell.length_b   1.000
_cell.length_c   1.000
_cell.angle_alpha   90.00
_cell.angle_beta   90.00
_cell.angle_gamma   90.00
#
_symmetry.space_group_name_H-M   'P 1'
#
loop_
_entity.id
_entity.type
_entity.pdbx_description
1 polymer ?
#
loop_
_entity_poly.entity_id
_entity_poly.type
_entity_poly.pdbx_seq_one_letter_code
_entity_poly.pdbx_strand_id
1 'polypeptide(L)' 'MISELPRKSLPEIARIVGLKDGQGLHHLLRDAVWDVEAFREIRLWLTLVTIEEQPIKLCIDETGDKKREQQLIM' A
#
# COMPACT_ATOMS: atom_id res chain seq x y z
N MET A 1 -4.92 -9.58 -0.59
CA MET A 1 -4.61 -8.24 -1.13
C MET A 1 -4.85 -8.30 -2.63
N ILE A 2 -5.74 -7.45 -3.14
CA ILE A 2 -6.38 -7.58 -4.46
C ILE A 2 -5.46 -7.02 -5.53
N SER A 3 -4.39 -7.74 -5.79
CA SER A 3 -3.50 -7.49 -6.91
C SER A 3 -2.69 -8.75 -7.08
N GLU A 4 -2.79 -9.35 -8.26
CA GLU A 4 -1.96 -10.47 -8.72
C GLU A 4 -0.47 -10.10 -8.77
N LEU A 5 -0.13 -8.83 -8.50
CA LEU A 5 1.25 -8.38 -8.45
C LEU A 5 2.00 -9.01 -7.28
N PRO A 6 3.05 -9.79 -7.57
CA PRO A 6 3.84 -10.47 -6.55
C PRO A 6 4.62 -9.47 -5.69
N ARG A 7 4.91 -8.27 -6.23
CA ARG A 7 5.61 -7.19 -5.54
C ARG A 7 4.86 -5.88 -5.77
N LYS A 8 4.64 -5.14 -4.69
CA LYS A 8 3.92 -3.86 -4.70
C LYS A 8 4.85 -2.66 -4.51
N SER A 9 6.08 -2.78 -4.99
CA SER A 9 6.99 -1.63 -5.03
C SER A 9 6.56 -0.66 -6.13
N LEU A 10 6.84 0.63 -5.98
CA LEU A 10 6.49 1.63 -7.00
C LEU A 10 7.09 1.31 -8.38
N PRO A 11 8.36 0.85 -8.50
CA PRO A 11 8.90 0.44 -9.80
C PRO A 11 8.15 -0.75 -10.42
N GLU A 12 7.74 -1.75 -9.63
CA GLU A 12 7.01 -2.90 -10.15
C GLU A 12 5.60 -2.50 -10.59
N ILE A 13 4.91 -1.66 -9.82
CA ILE A 13 3.60 -1.12 -10.20
C ILE A 13 3.73 -0.35 -11.53
N ALA A 14 4.71 0.57 -11.63
CA ALA A 14 4.98 1.35 -12.83
C ALA A 14 5.20 0.46 -14.07
N ARG A 15 6.00 -0.60 -13.93
CA ARG A 15 6.26 -1.58 -14.99
C ARG A 15 4.98 -2.25 -15.50
N ILE A 16 4.09 -2.66 -14.59
CA ILE A 16 2.83 -3.31 -14.99
C ILE A 16 1.85 -2.33 -15.63
N VAL A 17 1.77 -1.09 -15.14
CA VAL A 17 0.81 -0.11 -15.67
C VAL A 17 1.33 0.65 -16.90
N GLY A 18 2.49 0.29 -17.44
CA GLY A 18 3.08 0.89 -18.64
C GLY A 18 3.68 2.29 -18.41
N LEU A 19 3.99 2.65 -17.17
CA LEU A 19 4.72 3.87 -16.86
C LEU A 19 6.23 3.69 -17.12
N LYS A 20 6.89 4.77 -17.50
CA LYS A 20 8.34 4.79 -17.78
C LYS A 20 9.17 4.31 -16.58
N ASP A 21 8.82 4.78 -15.38
CA ASP A 21 9.49 4.47 -14.13
C ASP A 21 8.56 4.77 -12.93
N GLY A 22 9.05 4.55 -11.71
CA GLY A 22 8.31 4.77 -10.48
C GLY A 22 8.26 6.22 -9.98
N GLN A 23 8.89 7.18 -10.66
CA GLN A 23 9.01 8.56 -10.14
C GLN A 23 7.65 9.26 -10.05
N GLY A 24 6.79 9.08 -11.05
CA GLY A 24 5.43 9.64 -11.01
C GLY A 24 4.63 9.14 -9.80
N LEU A 25 4.74 7.84 -9.48
CA LEU A 25 4.09 7.25 -8.31
C LEU A 25 4.71 7.72 -7.00
N HIS A 26 6.03 7.99 -6.98
CA HIS A 26 6.71 8.55 -5.82
C HIS A 26 6.21 9.96 -5.51
N HIS A 27 6.19 10.85 -6.50
CA HIS A 27 5.65 12.21 -6.33
C HIS A 27 4.18 12.18 -5.91
N LEU A 28 3.38 11.30 -6.51
CA LEU A 28 1.98 11.09 -6.12
C LEU A 28 1.87 10.79 -4.62
N LEU A 29 2.67 9.86 -4.08
CA LEU A 29 2.60 9.50 -2.66
C LEU A 29 3.20 10.55 -1.73
N ARG A 30 4.25 11.24 -2.16
CA ARG A 30 4.99 12.21 -1.34
C ARG A 30 4.29 13.57 -1.26
N ASP A 31 3.84 14.08 -2.41
CA ASP A 31 3.52 15.50 -2.57
C ASP A 31 2.01 15.79 -2.52
N ALA A 32 1.16 14.76 -2.62
CA ALA A 32 -0.27 14.93 -2.51
C ALA A 32 -0.74 15.03 -1.04
N VAL A 33 -1.79 15.81 -0.82
CA VAL A 33 -2.44 15.98 0.49
C VAL A 33 -3.37 14.79 0.72
N TRP A 34 -2.82 13.71 1.27
CA TRP A 34 -3.58 12.50 1.57
C TRP A 34 -4.25 12.59 2.94
N ASP A 35 -5.53 12.22 2.98
CA ASP A 35 -6.21 11.86 4.23
C ASP A 35 -5.99 10.36 4.49
N VAL A 36 -5.20 10.05 5.51
CA VAL A 36 -4.83 8.69 5.87
C VAL A 36 -6.04 7.86 6.31
N GLU A 37 -7.00 8.47 7.00
CA GLU A 37 -8.19 7.75 7.47
C GLU A 37 -9.13 7.44 6.31
N ALA A 38 -9.36 8.41 5.41
CA ALA A 38 -10.13 8.17 4.19
C ALA A 38 -9.53 7.03 3.34
N PHE A 39 -8.19 6.96 3.24
CA PHE A 39 -7.52 5.85 2.56
C PHE A 39 -7.71 4.49 3.24
N ARG A 40 -7.72 4.47 4.58
CA ARG A 40 -7.98 3.24 5.34
C ARG A 40 -9.42 2.77 5.13
N GLU A 41 -10.38 3.68 5.11
CA GLU A 41 -11.78 3.38 4.82
C GLU A 41 -11.96 2.80 3.41
N ILE A 42 -11.39 3.45 2.39
CA ILE A 42 -11.42 2.94 1.00
C ILE A 42 -10.81 1.53 0.93
N ARG A 43 -9.67 1.31 1.59
CA ARG A 43 -9.01 -0.01 1.62
C ARG A 43 -9.89 -1.07 2.29
N LEU A 44 -10.54 -0.75 3.41
CA LEU A 44 -11.42 -1.68 4.11
C LEU A 44 -12.66 -1.99 3.27
N TRP A 45 -13.26 -0.98 2.63
CA TRP A 45 -14.39 -1.15 1.74
C TRP A 45 -14.05 -2.07 0.55
N LEU A 46 -12.93 -1.82 -0.15
CA LEU A 46 -12.48 -2.69 -1.26
C LEU A 46 -12.23 -4.13 -0.80
N THR A 47 -11.66 -4.28 0.40
CA THR A 47 -11.40 -5.59 1.00
C THR A 47 -12.69 -6.34 1.27
N LEU A 48 -13.70 -5.67 1.86
CA LEU A 48 -15.02 -6.24 2.12
C LEU A 48 -15.72 -6.66 0.82
N VAL A 49 -15.75 -5.78 -0.18
CA VAL A 49 -16.36 -6.08 -1.49
C VAL A 49 -15.73 -7.30 -2.16
N THR A 50 -14.43 -7.54 -1.95
CA THR A 50 -13.74 -8.66 -2.61
C THR A 50 -13.82 -9.97 -1.83
N ILE A 51 -13.95 -9.89 -0.51
CA ILE A 51 -14.17 -11.08 0.32
C ILE A 51 -15.61 -11.58 0.17
N GLU A 52 -16.56 -10.68 -0.12
CA GLU A 52 -17.99 -10.97 -0.18
C GLU A 52 -18.46 -11.69 1.09
N GLU A 53 -19.09 -12.87 0.96
CA GLU A 53 -19.58 -13.68 2.08
C GLU A 53 -18.60 -14.80 2.48
N GLN A 54 -17.37 -14.78 1.98
CA GLN A 54 -16.41 -15.84 2.27
C GLN A 54 -15.98 -15.80 3.74
N PRO A 55 -15.93 -16.95 4.44
CA PRO A 55 -15.40 -17.03 5.79
C PRO A 55 -13.94 -16.56 5.83
N ILE A 56 -13.63 -15.68 6.77
CA ILE A 56 -12.26 -15.15 6.95
C ILE A 56 -11.71 -15.45 8.34
N LYS A 57 -10.38 -15.53 8.40
CA LYS A 57 -9.64 -15.56 9.66
C LYS A 57 -8.99 -14.19 9.85
N LEU A 58 -9.42 -13.46 10.88
CA LEU A 58 -8.81 -12.19 11.23
C LEU A 58 -7.57 -12.44 12.09
N CYS A 59 -6.41 -12.02 11.58
CA CYS A 59 -5.15 -12.01 12.32
C CYS A 59 -4.82 -10.56 12.69
N ILE A 60 -4.74 -10.27 13.98
CA ILE A 60 -4.34 -8.95 14.50
C ILE A 60 -2.93 -9.09 15.05
N ASP A 61 -2.00 -8.34 14.48
CA ASP A 61 -0.66 -8.16 15.03
C ASP A 61 -0.59 -6.77 15.64
N GLU A 62 -0.34 -6.70 16.95
CA GLU A 62 -0.20 -5.44 17.69
C GLU A 62 1.22 -4.85 17.54
N THR A 63 2.14 -5.61 16.94
CA THR A 63 3.48 -5.14 16.63
C THR A 63 3.41 -4.11 15.51
N GLY A 64 3.31 -2.83 15.88
CA GLY A 64 3.32 -1.74 14.89
C GLY A 64 4.59 -1.72 14.04
N ASP A 65 4.55 -0.97 12.93
CA ASP A 65 5.71 -0.76 12.06
C ASP A 65 6.84 -0.02 12.78
N LYS A 66 7.80 -0.76 13.35
CA LYS A 66 9.08 -0.19 13.77
C LYS A 66 9.90 0.11 12.52
N LYS A 67 9.80 1.33 12.00
CA LYS A 67 10.80 1.83 11.03
C LYS A 67 12.16 1.74 11.70
N ARG A 68 13.06 0.92 11.16
CA ARG A 68 14.49 1.03 11.47
C ARG A 68 14.96 2.30 10.80
N GLU A 69 15.21 3.34 11.59
CA GLU A 69 15.91 4.51 11.11
C GLU A 69 17.27 4.04 10.57
N GLN A 70 17.55 4.32 9.30
CA GLN A 70 18.92 4.24 8.79
C GLN A 70 19.71 5.28 9.57
N GLN A 71 20.75 4.84 10.28
CA GLN A 71 21.67 5.72 11.00
C GLN A 71 22.06 6.89 10.10
N LEU A 72 21.68 8.11 10.50
CA LEU A 72 22.37 9.31 10.05
C LEU A 72 23.83 9.16 10.49
N ILE A 73 24.70 8.84 9.52
CA ILE A 73 26.12 9.08 9.68
C ILE A 73 26.26 10.60 9.62
N MET A 74 26.48 11.22 10.78
CA MET A 74 26.97 12.60 10.90
C MET A 74 28.38 12.71 10.34
#